data_AF-A0A1H9QN49-F1
#
_entry.id   AF-A0A1H9QN49-F1
#
_cell.length_a   1.000
_cell.length_b   1.000
_cell.length_c   1.000
_cell.angle_alpha   90.00
_cell.angle_beta   90.00
_cell.angle_gamma   90.00
#
_symmetry.space_group_name_H-M   'P 1'
#
loop_
_entity.id
_entity.type
_entity.pdbx_description
1 polymer ?
#
loop_
_entity_poly.entity_id
_entity_poly.type
_entity_poly.pdbx_seq_one_letter_code
_entity_poly.pdbx_strand_id
1 'polypeptide(L)'
;MVDYRLVMRLVVEGKSYRFISASTGVASATVSKASKAVRELGITTVDQLGQVSDEQIAGVVGDGRKSVSDQYVPIDLDQVLAQRTGRKKTALNVLWARYTDQPLA
;
A
#
# COMPACT_ATOMS: atom_id res chain seq x y z
N MET A 1 -15.70 10.87 -7.58
CA MET A 1 -14.83 9.77 -8.06
C MET A 1 -13.95 10.33 -9.16
N VAL A 2 -12.66 9.98 -9.21
CA VAL A 2 -11.74 10.53 -10.23
C VAL A 2 -12.06 9.89 -11.59
N ASP A 3 -12.23 10.71 -12.64
CA ASP A 3 -12.34 10.23 -14.01
C ASP A 3 -10.96 9.89 -14.57
N TYR A 4 -10.55 8.62 -14.39
CA TYR A 4 -9.25 8.16 -14.86
C TYR A 4 -9.15 8.08 -16.38
N ARG A 5 -10.26 7.91 -17.13
CA ARG A 5 -10.21 7.93 -18.60
C ARG A 5 -9.79 9.30 -19.11
N LEU A 6 -10.38 10.35 -18.56
CA LEU A 6 -10.04 11.73 -18.94
C LEU A 6 -8.57 12.05 -18.61
N VAL A 7 -8.11 11.70 -17.41
CA VAL A 7 -6.73 11.93 -16.98
C VAL A 7 -5.75 11.15 -17.87
N MET A 8 -6.00 9.87 -18.15
CA MET A 8 -5.16 9.04 -19.02
C MET A 8 -5.11 9.57 -20.45
N ARG A 9 -6.23 10.03 -21.00
CA ARG A 9 -6.28 10.66 -22.33
C ARG A 9 -5.34 11.86 -22.41
N LEU A 10 -5.44 12.78 -21.44
CA LEU A 10 -4.60 13.97 -21.41
C LEU A 10 -3.11 13.64 -21.22
N VAL A 11 -2.80 12.55 -20.52
CA VAL A 11 -1.43 12.04 -20.40
C VAL A 11 -0.91 11.52 -21.74
N VAL A 12 -1.71 10.75 -22.48
CA VAL A 12 -1.36 10.23 -23.81
C VAL A 12 -1.17 11.36 -24.83
N GLU A 13 -1.99 12.42 -24.74
CA GLU A 13 -1.84 13.65 -25.53
C GLU A 13 -0.60 14.48 -25.16
N GLY A 14 0.20 14.07 -24.17
CA GLY A 14 1.43 14.74 -23.77
C GLY A 14 1.22 16.05 -23.01
N LYS A 15 0.05 16.29 -22.41
CA LYS A 15 -0.20 17.49 -21.62
C LYS A 15 0.63 17.50 -20.33
N SER A 16 1.01 18.69 -19.88
CA SER A 16 1.80 18.83 -18.65
C SER A 16 0.99 18.45 -17.41
N TYR A 17 1.66 17.94 -16.37
CA TYR A 17 0.99 17.53 -15.12
C TYR A 17 0.25 18.70 -14.46
N ARG A 18 0.78 19.93 -14.57
CA ARG A 18 0.12 21.13 -14.05
C ARG A 18 -1.18 21.43 -14.81
N PHE A 19 -1.17 21.30 -16.14
CA PHE A 19 -2.37 21.48 -16.94
C PHE A 19 -3.45 20.45 -16.59
N ILE A 20 -3.07 19.18 -16.51
CA ILE A 20 -3.99 18.08 -16.17
C ILE A 20 -4.61 18.29 -14.80
N SER A 21 -3.79 18.65 -13.80
CA SER A 21 -4.27 18.92 -12.45
C SER A 21 -5.23 20.12 -12.41
N ALA A 22 -4.93 21.20 -13.14
CA ALA A 22 -5.79 22.37 -13.23
C ALA A 22 -7.11 22.09 -13.98
N SER A 23 -7.09 21.26 -15.03
CA SER A 23 -8.29 20.97 -15.84
C SER A 23 -9.22 19.93 -15.23
N THR A 24 -8.67 18.96 -14.48
CA THR A 24 -9.45 17.87 -13.88
C THR A 24 -9.68 18.04 -12.38
N GLY A 25 -9.00 18.99 -11.74
CA GLY A 25 -9.05 19.21 -10.28
C GLY A 25 -8.34 18.13 -9.46
N VAL A 26 -7.61 17.23 -10.11
CA VAL A 26 -6.99 16.07 -9.47
C VAL A 26 -5.57 16.39 -9.00
N ALA A 27 -5.17 15.86 -7.84
CA ALA A 27 -3.80 15.97 -7.32
C ALA A 27 -2.75 15.40 -8.29
N SER A 28 -1.55 15.97 -8.29
CA SER A 28 -0.40 15.54 -9.11
C SER A 28 -0.01 14.08 -8.90
N ALA A 29 -0.16 13.57 -7.66
CA ALA A 29 0.07 12.16 -7.33
C ALA A 29 -0.85 11.22 -8.13
N THR A 30 -2.09 11.60 -8.36
CA THR A 30 -3.04 10.81 -9.14
C THR A 30 -2.73 10.86 -10.63
N VAL A 31 -2.27 12.01 -11.14
CA VAL A 31 -1.76 12.13 -12.52
C VAL A 31 -0.54 11.24 -12.72
N SER A 32 0.37 11.18 -11.74
CA SER A 32 1.51 10.27 -11.75
C SER A 32 1.09 8.81 -11.77
N LYS A 33 0.10 8.42 -10.94
CA LYS A 33 -0.49 7.07 -10.97
C LYS A 33 -1.10 6.74 -12.33
N ALA A 34 -1.90 7.63 -12.90
CA ALA A 34 -2.50 7.45 -14.22
C ALA A 34 -1.42 7.32 -15.31
N SER A 35 -0.34 8.10 -15.23
CA SER A 35 0.79 8.01 -16.16
C SER A 35 1.54 6.68 -16.04
N LYS A 36 1.72 6.16 -14.83
CA LYS A 36 2.29 4.83 -14.61
C LYS A 36 1.38 3.75 -15.21
N ALA A 37 0.08 3.83 -14.97
CA ALA A 37 -0.91 2.89 -15.49
C ALA A 37 -0.98 2.89 -17.02
N VAL A 38 -0.89 4.05 -17.67
CA VAL A 38 -0.80 4.17 -19.14
C VAL A 38 0.43 3.42 -19.68
N ARG A 39 1.58 3.54 -19.00
CA ARG A 39 2.80 2.81 -19.39
C ARG A 39 2.68 1.31 -19.17
N GLU A 40 2.10 0.89 -18.03
CA GLU A 40 1.89 -0.53 -17.71
C GLU A 40 0.93 -1.21 -18.69
N LEU A 41 -0.09 -0.49 -19.16
CA LEU A 41 -1.03 -0.96 -20.19
C LEU A 41 -0.45 -0.86 -21.61
N GLY A 42 0.73 -0.27 -21.81
CA GLY A 42 1.35 -0.10 -23.13
C GLY A 42 0.58 0.85 -24.06
N ILE A 43 -0.23 1.75 -23.49
CA ILE A 43 -1.08 2.66 -24.27
C ILE A 43 -0.23 3.83 -24.77
N THR A 44 -0.21 3.98 -26.09
CA THR A 44 0.54 5.03 -26.78
C THR A 44 -0.34 5.97 -27.58
N THR A 45 -1.57 5.55 -27.92
CA THR A 45 -2.54 6.36 -28.67
C THR A 45 -3.89 6.42 -27.94
N VAL A 46 -4.66 7.47 -28.24
CA VAL A 46 -5.99 7.68 -27.65
C VAL A 46 -6.97 6.58 -28.08
N ASP A 47 -6.83 6.04 -29.29
CA ASP A 47 -7.67 4.95 -29.79
C ASP A 47 -7.45 3.65 -29.00
N GLN A 48 -6.21 3.35 -28.61
CA GLN A 48 -5.90 2.21 -27.74
C GLN A 48 -6.57 2.36 -26.37
N LEU A 49 -6.61 3.58 -25.82
CA LEU A 49 -7.32 3.86 -24.57
C LEU A 49 -8.84 3.64 -24.72
N GLY A 50 -9.41 3.82 -25.91
CA GLY A 50 -10.80 3.51 -26.22
C GLY A 50 -11.15 2.03 -26.07
N GLN A 51 -10.20 1.13 -26.34
CA GLN A 51 -10.39 -0.32 -26.28
C GLN A 51 -10.24 -0.91 -24.86
N VAL A 52 -9.72 -0.14 -23.91
CA VAL A 52 -9.56 -0.58 -22.52
C VAL A 52 -10.88 -0.40 -21.76
N SER A 53 -11.30 -1.44 -21.04
CA SER A 53 -12.51 -1.39 -20.21
C SER A 53 -12.26 -0.59 -18.93
N ASP A 54 -13.32 -0.03 -18.35
CA ASP A 54 -13.21 0.72 -17.09
C ASP A 54 -12.75 -0.18 -15.93
N GLU A 55 -13.04 -1.48 -15.98
CA GLU A 55 -12.58 -2.48 -15.00
C GLU A 55 -11.07 -2.69 -15.09
N GLN A 56 -10.52 -2.74 -16.32
CA GLN A 56 -9.07 -2.84 -16.53
C GLN A 56 -8.37 -1.57 -16.02
N ILE A 57 -8.93 -0.39 -16.29
CA ILE A 57 -8.39 0.88 -15.77
C ILE A 57 -8.42 0.86 -14.23
N ALA A 58 -9.53 0.46 -13.63
CA ALA A 58 -9.66 0.37 -12.18
C ALA A 58 -8.67 -0.62 -11.56
N GLY A 59 -8.41 -1.74 -12.21
CA GLY A 59 -7.45 -2.76 -11.75
C GLY A 59 -5.99 -2.29 -11.72
N VAL A 60 -5.57 -1.46 -12.70
CA VAL A 60 -4.19 -0.96 -12.80
C VAL A 60 -3.98 0.30 -11.95
N VAL A 61 -5.01 1.13 -11.84
CA VAL A 61 -4.96 2.37 -11.05
C VAL A 61 -5.18 2.10 -9.55
N GLY A 62 -5.95 1.06 -9.23
CA GLY A 62 -6.24 0.62 -7.88
C GLY A 62 -4.98 0.24 -7.12
N ASP A 63 -5.00 0.42 -5.80
CA ASP A 63 -3.93 -0.06 -4.94
C ASP A 63 -3.94 -1.59 -5.00
N GLY A 64 -2.94 -2.18 -5.68
CA GLY A 64 -2.77 -3.63 -5.86
C GLY A 64 -2.57 -4.40 -4.55
N ARG A 65 -2.72 -3.74 -3.40
CA ARG A 65 -2.97 -4.37 -2.11
C ARG A 65 -4.24 -5.21 -2.22
N LYS A 66 -4.03 -6.49 -2.48
CA LYS A 66 -5.01 -7.52 -2.20
C LYS A 66 -5.44 -7.37 -0.74
N SER A 67 -6.72 -7.07 -0.48
CA SER A 67 -7.32 -7.18 0.86
C SER A 67 -7.49 -8.66 1.21
N VAL A 68 -6.40 -9.40 1.17
CA VAL A 68 -6.40 -10.83 1.46
C VAL A 68 -6.22 -10.92 2.97
N SER A 69 -7.30 -10.67 3.69
CA SER A 69 -7.43 -11.09 5.09
C SER A 69 -7.45 -12.61 5.19
N ASP A 70 -7.98 -13.28 4.16
CA ASP A 70 -8.40 -14.68 4.24
C ASP A 70 -7.24 -15.68 4.06
N GLN A 71 -6.03 -15.23 3.73
CA GLN A 71 -4.83 -16.09 3.69
C GLN A 71 -3.97 -15.98 4.96
N TYR A 72 -4.35 -15.13 5.91
CA TYR A 72 -3.65 -15.09 7.19
C TYR A 72 -4.19 -16.20 8.08
N VAL A 73 -3.27 -17.01 8.62
CA VAL A 73 -3.60 -17.95 9.70
C VAL A 73 -4.06 -17.11 10.90
N PRO A 74 -5.25 -17.36 11.48
CA PRO A 74 -5.68 -16.66 12.67
C PRO A 74 -4.67 -16.90 13.79
N ILE A 75 -4.31 -15.84 14.50
CA ILE A 75 -3.38 -15.94 15.63
C ILE A 75 -4.07 -16.76 16.72
N ASP A 76 -3.42 -17.83 17.16
CA ASP A 76 -3.86 -18.62 18.32
C ASP A 76 -3.60 -17.83 19.60
N LEU A 77 -4.62 -17.07 20.03
CA LEU A 77 -4.55 -16.25 21.24
C LEU A 77 -4.45 -17.12 22.51
N ASP A 78 -5.04 -18.32 22.51
CA ASP A 78 -5.03 -19.21 23.66
C ASP A 78 -3.64 -19.79 23.89
N GLN A 79 -2.93 -20.18 22.82
CA GLN A 79 -1.53 -20.60 22.90
C GLN A 79 -0.63 -19.47 23.40
N VAL A 80 -0.83 -18.24 22.90
CA VAL A 80 -0.07 -17.07 23.36
C VAL A 80 -0.32 -16.78 24.84
N LEU A 81 -1.58 -16.86 25.28
CA LEU A 81 -1.95 -16.68 26.68
C LEU A 81 -1.37 -17.77 27.57
N ALA A 82 -1.40 -19.04 27.15
CA ALA A 82 -0.81 -20.15 27.90
C ALA A 82 0.71 -20.01 28.05
N GLN A 83 1.41 -19.52 27.03
CA GLN A 83 2.86 -19.26 27.12
C GLN A 83 3.20 -18.03 27.99
N ARG A 84 2.31 -17.03 28.02
CA ARG A 84 2.51 -15.79 28.77
C ARG A 84 2.08 -15.89 30.23
N THR A 85 1.05 -16.68 30.50
CA THR A 85 0.41 -16.83 31.81
C THR A 85 1.01 -18.06 32.50
N GLY A 86 1.39 -17.95 33.78
CA GLY A 86 1.97 -19.08 34.53
C GLY A 86 3.51 -19.12 34.56
N ARG A 87 4.20 -18.33 33.72
CA ARG A 87 5.65 -18.15 33.89
C ARG A 87 5.91 -17.32 35.14
N LYS A 88 6.55 -17.91 36.16
CA LYS A 88 7.10 -17.16 37.29
C LYS A 88 8.18 -16.23 36.76
N LYS A 89 7.81 -14.97 36.51
CA LYS A 89 8.77 -13.94 36.14
C LYS A 89 9.58 -13.63 37.39
N THR A 90 10.90 -13.71 37.27
CA THR A 90 11.80 -13.23 38.31
C THR A 90 11.49 -11.76 38.54
N ALA A 91 11.24 -11.39 39.79
CA ALA A 91 10.94 -10.01 40.13
C ALA A 91 12.11 -9.09 39.73
N LEU A 92 11.80 -7.87 39.31
CA LEU A 92 12.78 -6.94 38.75
C LEU A 92 13.91 -6.63 39.74
N ASN A 93 13.60 -6.55 41.03
CA ASN A 93 14.59 -6.38 42.11
C ASN A 93 15.59 -7.55 42.18
N VAL A 94 15.14 -8.79 41.98
CA VAL A 94 16.02 -9.98 41.96
C VAL A 94 16.91 -9.97 40.72
N LEU A 95 16.39 -9.54 39.57
CA LEU A 95 17.19 -9.39 38.35
C LEU A 95 18.25 -8.29 38.51
N TRP A 96 17.88 -7.16 39.12
CA TRP A 96 18.78 -6.05 39.39
C TRP A 96 19.91 -6.46 40.34
N ALA A 97 19.60 -7.12 41.46
CA ALA A 97 20.60 -7.63 42.40
C ALA A 97 21.60 -8.58 41.71
N ARG A 98 21.11 -9.50 40.88
CA ARG A 98 21.98 -10.41 40.11
C ARG A 98 22.88 -9.70 39.11
N TYR A 99 22.43 -8.59 38.53
CA TYR A 99 23.23 -7.79 37.61
C TYR A 99 24.35 -7.05 38.35
N THR A 100 24.05 -6.46 39.51
CA THR A 100 25.04 -5.74 40.32
C THR A 100 26.04 -6.66 41.00
N ASP A 101 25.67 -7.91 41.28
CA ASP A 101 26.54 -8.93 41.89
C ASP A 101 27.49 -9.61 40.88
N GLN A 102 27.40 -9.29 39.57
CA GLN A 102 28.34 -9.82 38.59
C GLN A 102 29.73 -9.22 38.83
N PRO A 103 30.80 -10.04 38.95
CA PRO A 103 32.15 -9.52 39.05
C PRO A 103 32.48 -8.73 37.78
N LEU A 104 33.14 -7.58 37.94
CA LEU A 104 33.67 -6.80 36.83
C LEU A 104 34.60 -7.70 36.00
N ALA A 105 34.29 -7.82 34.70
CA ALA A 105 35.12 -8.53 33.73
C ALA A 105 36.43 -7.80 33.46
#